data_AF-A0A243W513-F1
#
_entry.id   AF-A0A243W513-F1
#
_cell.length_a   1.000
_cell.length_b   1.000
_cell.length_c   1.000
_cell.angle_alpha   90.00
_cell.angle_beta   90.00
_cell.angle_gamma   90.00
#
_symmetry.space_group_name_H-M   'P 1'
#
loop_
_entity.id
_entity.type
_entity.pdbx_description
1 polymer ?
#
loop_
_entity_poly.entity_id
_entity_poly.type
_entity_poly.pdbx_seq_one_letter_code
_entity_poly.pdbx_strand_id
1 'polypeptide(L)'
;MEKSIAAASAPTLAPTFRVQTLAVHLGLALLRVHLSELLRDAVFAEDERLRANDAIYQMEDTKRLQVWQRNVNRVLYERQLAQAVINREQRGRTSDYAGAVTAAGQEAAFTAETGLSYAELLR
;
A
#
# COMPACT_ATOMS: atom_id res chain seq x y z
N MET A 1 -59.40 41.95 32.70
CA MET A 1 -59.37 40.86 31.69
C MET A 1 -57.92 40.65 31.30
N GLU A 2 -57.44 39.44 31.54
CA GLU A 2 -56.03 39.05 31.57
C GLU A 2 -55.38 39.06 30.18
N LYS A 3 -54.12 39.53 30.12
CA LYS A 3 -53.26 39.46 28.95
C LYS A 3 -52.82 38.01 28.73
N SER A 4 -53.41 37.33 27.76
CA SER A 4 -52.89 36.04 27.27
C SER A 4 -51.77 36.32 26.25
N ILE A 5 -50.52 36.23 26.70
CA ILE A 5 -49.36 36.22 25.81
C ILE A 5 -49.20 34.77 25.39
N ALA A 6 -49.60 34.45 24.16
CA ALA A 6 -49.36 33.15 23.56
C ALA A 6 -47.85 32.85 23.60
N ALA A 7 -47.51 31.67 24.13
CA ALA A 7 -46.13 31.22 24.23
C ALA A 7 -45.48 31.20 22.84
N ALA A 8 -44.34 31.88 22.71
CA ALA A 8 -43.50 31.78 21.54
C ALA A 8 -43.07 30.32 21.35
N SER A 9 -43.54 29.68 20.28
CA SER A 9 -43.03 28.39 19.84
C SER A 9 -41.55 28.53 19.51
N ALA A 10 -40.67 28.05 20.40
CA ALA A 10 -39.25 27.94 20.12
C ALA A 10 -39.05 26.94 18.95
N PRO A 11 -38.24 27.26 17.93
CA PRO A 11 -37.95 26.30 16.88
C PRO A 11 -37.06 25.19 17.43
N THR A 12 -37.61 23.99 17.58
CA THR A 12 -36.86 22.76 17.91
C THR A 12 -36.03 22.30 16.70
N LEU A 13 -34.96 23.03 16.37
CA LEU A 13 -34.00 22.69 15.29
C LEU A 13 -32.71 22.02 15.83
N ALA A 14 -32.66 21.66 17.11
CA ALA A 14 -31.44 21.25 17.81
C ALA A 14 -30.90 19.80 17.57
N PRO A 15 -31.64 18.80 17.05
CA PRO A 15 -31.09 17.45 16.93
C PRO A 15 -30.33 17.20 15.62
N THR A 16 -30.80 17.72 14.49
CA THR A 16 -30.24 17.41 13.16
C THR A 16 -28.82 17.96 12.97
N PHE A 17 -28.56 19.18 13.47
CA PHE A 17 -27.24 19.81 13.33
C PHE A 17 -26.16 19.07 14.15
N ARG A 18 -26.51 18.60 15.36
CA ARG A 18 -25.58 17.87 16.24
C ARG A 18 -25.21 16.48 15.70
N VAL A 19 -26.17 15.76 15.12
CA VAL A 19 -25.92 14.43 14.52
C VAL A 19 -24.99 14.54 13.31
N GLN A 20 -25.15 15.57 12.47
CA GLN A 20 -24.27 15.80 11.32
C GLN A 20 -22.83 16.08 11.75
N THR A 21 -22.62 16.91 12.78
CA THR A 21 -21.28 17.19 13.31
C THR A 21 -20.61 15.93 13.83
N LEU A 22 -21.29 15.12 14.63
CA LEU A 22 -20.75 13.86 15.15
C LEU A 22 -20.39 12.87 14.04
N ALA A 23 -21.25 12.73 13.02
CA ALA A 23 -21.00 11.86 11.88
C ALA A 23 -19.75 12.27 11.10
N VAL A 24 -19.52 13.58 10.91
CA VAL A 24 -18.31 14.09 10.25
C VAL A 24 -17.06 13.78 11.06
N HIS A 25 -17.08 13.98 12.37
CA HIS A 25 -15.93 13.68 13.24
C HIS A 25 -15.62 12.18 13.26
N LEU A 26 -16.64 11.33 13.33
CA LEU A 26 -16.46 9.88 13.23
C LEU A 26 -15.87 9.47 11.87
N GLY A 27 -16.38 10.04 10.77
CA GLY A 27 -15.85 9.79 9.42
C GLY A 27 -14.39 10.20 9.27
N LEU A 28 -14.00 11.37 9.81
CA LEU A 28 -12.59 11.80 9.87
C LEU A 28 -11.73 10.81 10.65
N ALA A 29 -12.17 10.40 11.84
CA ALA A 29 -11.42 9.47 12.69
C ALA A 29 -11.20 8.13 11.99
N LEU A 30 -12.25 7.56 11.40
CA LEU A 30 -12.16 6.27 10.68
C LEU A 30 -11.23 6.36 9.46
N LEU A 31 -11.29 7.45 8.68
CA LEU A 31 -10.39 7.65 7.55
C LEU A 31 -8.93 7.77 7.98
N ARG A 32 -8.65 8.46 9.08
CA ARG A 32 -7.29 8.58 9.64
C ARG A 32 -6.75 7.22 10.07
N VAL A 33 -7.54 6.44 10.81
CA VAL A 33 -7.15 5.09 11.24
C VAL A 33 -6.83 4.22 10.04
N HIS A 34 -7.73 4.18 9.05
CA HIS A 34 -7.52 3.38 7.84
C HIS A 34 -6.26 3.80 7.06
N LEU A 35 -6.00 5.10 6.95
CA LEU A 35 -4.79 5.61 6.32
C LEU A 35 -3.52 5.22 7.09
N SER A 36 -3.54 5.30 8.42
CA SER A 36 -2.41 4.87 9.25
C SER A 36 -2.14 3.37 9.12
N GLU A 37 -3.17 2.55 8.95
CA GLU A 37 -3.02 1.11 8.67
C GLU A 37 -2.37 0.87 7.31
N LEU A 38 -2.81 1.56 6.26
CA LEU A 38 -2.20 1.46 4.92
C LEU A 38 -0.74 1.89 4.92
N LEU A 39 -0.40 2.93 5.68
CA LEU A 39 0.96 3.40 5.81
C LEU A 39 1.85 2.41 6.56
N ARG A 40 1.31 1.54 7.42
CA ARG A 40 2.09 0.57 8.20
C ARG A 40 2.75 -0.53 7.34
N ASP A 41 2.36 -0.67 6.08
CA ASP A 41 2.94 -1.66 5.16
C ASP A 41 4.45 -1.44 4.96
N ALA A 42 5.20 -2.53 4.78
CA ALA A 42 6.67 -2.54 4.67
C ALA A 42 7.19 -1.85 3.40
N VAL A 43 6.31 -1.53 2.44
CA VAL A 43 6.63 -0.74 1.24
C VAL A 43 6.84 0.75 1.51
N PHE A 44 6.47 1.26 2.68
CA PHE A 44 6.76 2.64 3.10
C PHE A 44 7.92 2.69 4.09
N ALA A 45 8.85 3.62 3.86
CA ALA A 45 9.93 3.88 4.80
C ALA A 45 9.41 4.56 6.07
N GLU A 46 10.11 4.39 7.19
CA GLU A 46 9.64 4.86 8.49
C GLU A 46 9.43 6.38 8.55
N ASP A 47 10.35 7.15 7.96
CA ASP A 47 10.28 8.59 7.86
C ASP A 47 9.13 9.07 6.96
N GLU A 48 8.80 8.33 5.90
CA GLU A 48 7.64 8.59 5.05
C GLU A 48 6.33 8.37 5.84
N ARG A 49 6.27 7.28 6.62
CA ARG A 49 5.11 6.99 7.46
C ARG A 49 4.88 8.05 8.51
N LEU A 50 5.94 8.50 9.20
CA LEU A 50 5.85 9.54 10.23
C LEU A 50 5.36 10.86 9.62
N ARG A 51 5.98 11.31 8.52
CA ARG A 51 5.57 12.54 7.82
C ARG A 51 4.13 12.47 7.29
N ALA A 52 3.73 11.32 6.74
CA ALA A 52 2.38 11.12 6.24
C ALA A 52 1.35 11.09 7.38
N ASN A 53 1.64 10.39 8.48
CA ASN A 53 0.77 10.38 9.66
C ASN A 53 0.58 11.80 10.22
N ASP A 54 1.65 12.57 10.39
CA ASP A 54 1.55 13.95 10.87
C ASP A 54 0.64 14.81 9.97
N ALA A 55 0.81 14.70 8.64
CA ALA A 55 -0.03 15.40 7.68
C ALA A 55 -1.51 14.96 7.75
N ILE A 56 -1.78 13.66 7.94
CA ILE A 56 -3.13 13.09 8.05
C ILE A 56 -3.84 13.58 9.32
N TYR A 57 -3.14 13.64 10.46
CA TYR A 57 -3.73 14.09 11.72
C TYR A 57 -4.03 15.59 11.73
N GLN A 58 -3.25 16.39 11.01
CA GLN A 58 -3.49 17.83 10.84
C GLN A 58 -4.65 18.15 9.90
N MET A 59 -5.15 17.19 9.10
CA MET A 59 -6.24 17.43 8.15
C MET A 59 -7.62 17.40 8.79
N GLU A 60 -8.36 18.50 8.67
CA GLU A 60 -9.74 18.63 9.18
C GLU A 60 -10.81 18.33 8.13
N ASP A 61 -10.44 18.16 6.86
CA ASP A 61 -11.37 17.93 5.75
C ASP A 61 -11.37 16.47 5.26
N THR A 62 -12.54 15.84 5.32
CA THR A 62 -12.76 14.46 4.86
C THR A 62 -12.47 14.29 3.36
N LYS A 63 -12.76 15.29 2.53
CA LYS A 63 -12.50 15.22 1.08
C LYS A 63 -11.00 15.16 0.78
N ARG A 64 -10.20 15.94 1.52
CA ARG A 64 -8.74 15.92 1.38
C ARG A 64 -8.16 14.58 1.86
N LEU A 65 -8.69 14.02 2.95
CA LEU A 65 -8.31 12.69 3.41
C LEU A 65 -8.67 11.58 2.40
N GLN A 66 -9.80 11.68 1.69
CA GLN A 66 -10.14 10.75 0.60
C GLN A 66 -9.20 10.86 -0.61
N VAL A 67 -8.67 12.06 -0.91
CA VAL A 67 -7.62 12.23 -1.92
C VAL A 67 -6.33 11.55 -1.45
N TRP A 68 -5.95 11.76 -0.18
CA TRP A 68 -4.83 11.07 0.43
C TRP A 68 -4.96 9.55 0.36
N GLN A 69 -6.14 9.00 0.68
CA GLN A 69 -6.41 7.57 0.59
C GLN A 69 -6.18 7.03 -0.82
N ARG A 70 -6.67 7.74 -1.85
CA ARG A 70 -6.43 7.34 -3.24
C ARG A 70 -4.94 7.38 -3.59
N ASN A 71 -4.23 8.42 -3.17
CA ASN A 71 -2.81 8.57 -3.45
C ASN A 71 -1.95 7.53 -2.72
N VAL A 72 -2.21 7.27 -1.44
CA VAL A 72 -1.50 6.25 -0.64
C VAL A 72 -1.71 4.87 -1.25
N ASN A 73 -2.95 4.50 -1.61
CA ASN A 73 -3.23 3.23 -2.29
C ASN A 73 -2.51 3.12 -3.64
N ARG A 74 -2.48 4.20 -4.42
CA ARG A 74 -1.76 4.22 -5.69
C ARG A 74 -0.27 3.97 -5.49
N VAL A 75 0.37 4.67 -4.55
CA VAL A 75 1.81 4.51 -4.26
C VAL A 75 2.09 3.09 -3.74
N LEU A 76 1.24 2.58 -2.85
CA LEU A 76 1.34 1.21 -2.34
C LEU A 76 1.30 0.20 -3.49
N TYR A 77 0.33 0.34 -4.41
CA TYR A 77 0.22 -0.52 -5.59
C TYR A 77 1.45 -0.43 -6.51
N GLU A 78 1.90 0.79 -6.83
CA GLU A 78 3.09 1.01 -7.68
C GLU A 78 4.35 0.37 -7.07
N ARG A 79 4.54 0.50 -5.76
CA ARG A 79 5.70 -0.08 -5.05
C ARG A 79 5.61 -1.60 -4.94
N GLN A 80 4.44 -2.14 -4.65
CA GLN A 80 4.22 -3.60 -4.65
C GLN A 80 4.49 -4.20 -6.03
N LEU A 81 4.04 -3.53 -7.10
CA LEU A 81 4.32 -3.94 -8.48
C LEU A 81 5.83 -3.90 -8.78
N ALA A 82 6.52 -2.82 -8.40
CA ALA A 82 7.96 -2.71 -8.57
C ALA A 82 8.72 -3.82 -7.83
N GLN A 83 8.33 -4.13 -6.59
CA GLN A 83 8.92 -5.23 -5.82
C GLN A 83 8.68 -6.59 -6.49
N ALA A 84 7.48 -6.82 -7.04
CA ALA A 84 7.17 -8.06 -7.76
C ALA A 84 8.03 -8.22 -9.02
N VAL A 85 8.27 -7.13 -9.76
CA VAL A 85 9.16 -7.11 -10.93
C VAL A 85 10.61 -7.44 -10.52
N ILE A 86 11.13 -6.79 -9.48
CA ILE A 86 12.49 -7.06 -8.97
C ILE A 86 12.63 -8.53 -8.56
N ASN A 87 11.66 -9.07 -7.81
CA ASN A 87 11.67 -10.46 -7.38
C ASN A 87 11.66 -11.43 -8.57
N ARG A 88 10.92 -11.10 -9.64
CA ARG A 88 10.90 -11.88 -10.89
C ARG A 88 12.26 -11.84 -11.60
N GLU A 89 12.86 -10.67 -11.74
CA GLU A 89 14.17 -10.52 -12.38
C GLU A 89 15.28 -11.25 -11.61
N GLN A 90 15.25 -11.21 -10.28
CA GLN A 90 16.18 -11.98 -9.44
C GLN A 90 16.01 -13.48 -9.68
N ARG A 91 14.78 -14.00 -9.65
CA ARG A 91 14.51 -15.43 -9.93
C ARG A 91 14.92 -15.82 -11.35
N GLY A 92 14.64 -14.99 -12.35
CA GLY A 92 15.07 -15.23 -13.74
C GLY A 92 16.59 -15.38 -13.84
N ARG A 93 17.34 -14.42 -13.27
CA ARG A 93 18.81 -14.50 -13.21
C ARG A 93 19.31 -15.74 -12.48
N THR A 94 18.63 -16.15 -11.42
CA THR A 94 19.02 -17.37 -10.67
C THR A 94 18.73 -18.64 -11.47
N SER A 95 17.63 -18.67 -12.22
CA SER A 95 17.27 -19.77 -13.11
C SER A 95 18.26 -19.90 -14.28
N ASP A 96 18.62 -18.78 -14.90
CA ASP A 96 19.58 -18.76 -16.01
C ASP A 96 20.96 -19.23 -15.55
N TYR A 97 21.41 -18.77 -14.37
CA TYR A 97 22.66 -19.22 -13.76
C TYR A 97 22.62 -20.71 -13.39
N ALA A 98 21.54 -21.20 -12.79
CA ALA A 98 21.39 -22.62 -12.43
C ALA A 98 21.41 -23.53 -13.67
N GLY A 99 20.78 -23.10 -14.77
CA GLY A 99 20.85 -23.80 -16.05
C GLY A 99 22.27 -23.88 -16.60
N ALA A 100 23.00 -22.76 -16.58
CA ALA A 100 24.40 -22.71 -17.03
C ALA A 100 25.33 -23.60 -16.19
N VAL A 101 25.17 -23.60 -14.86
CA VAL A 101 25.95 -24.45 -13.95
C VAL A 101 25.64 -25.93 -14.16
N THR A 102 24.38 -26.28 -14.40
CA THR A 102 23.98 -27.67 -14.67
C THR A 102 24.57 -28.17 -15.99
N ALA A 103 24.50 -27.36 -17.05
CA ALA A 103 25.12 -27.68 -18.34
C ALA A 103 26.64 -27.83 -18.23
N ALA A 104 27.32 -26.91 -17.54
CA ALA A 104 28.76 -27.00 -17.30
C ALA A 104 29.14 -28.24 -16.47
N GLY A 105 28.32 -28.61 -15.47
CA GLY A 105 28.53 -29.82 -14.67
C GLY A 105 28.35 -31.11 -15.48
N GLN A 106 27.37 -31.15 -16.40
CA GLN A 106 27.17 -32.27 -17.31
C GLN A 106 28.33 -32.42 -18.30
N GLU A 107 28.84 -31.32 -18.85
CA GLU A 107 30.02 -31.32 -19.71
C GLU A 107 31.26 -31.84 -18.97
N ALA A 108 31.50 -31.35 -17.75
CA ALA A 108 32.62 -31.80 -16.92
C ALA A 108 32.51 -33.29 -16.54
N ALA A 109 31.32 -33.77 -16.20
CA ALA A 109 31.08 -35.19 -15.91
C ALA A 109 31.31 -36.07 -17.14
N PHE A 110 30.79 -35.64 -18.31
CA PHE A 110 30.99 -36.33 -19.57
C PHE A 110 32.48 -36.46 -19.94
N THR A 111 33.25 -35.39 -19.82
CA THR A 111 34.69 -35.40 -20.09
C THR A 111 35.46 -36.24 -19.07
N ALA A 112 35.04 -36.25 -17.81
CA ALA A 112 35.64 -37.12 -16.79
C ALA A 112 35.39 -38.61 -17.06
N GLU A 113 34.20 -38.98 -17.55
CA GLU A 113 33.84 -40.37 -17.86
C GLU A 113 34.47 -40.89 -19.16
N THR A 114 34.52 -40.05 -20.19
CA THR A 114 34.92 -40.49 -21.55
C THR A 114 36.34 -40.08 -21.93
N GLY A 115 36.94 -39.14 -21.21
CA GLY A 115 38.23 -38.53 -21.55
C GLY A 115 38.20 -37.61 -22.78
N LEU A 116 37.01 -37.37 -23.36
CA LEU A 116 36.80 -36.54 -24.53
C LEU A 116 35.96 -35.31 -24.18
N SER A 117 36.29 -34.17 -24.77
CA SER A 117 35.42 -33.00 -24.75
C SER A 117 34.26 -33.17 -25.74
N TYR A 118 33.14 -32.49 -25.47
CA TYR A 118 31.97 -32.54 -26.36
C TYR A 118 32.27 -32.04 -27.79
N ALA A 119 33.26 -31.13 -27.93
CA ALA A 119 33.73 -30.62 -29.22
C ALA A 119 34.54 -31.65 -30.03
N GLU A 120 35.19 -32.61 -29.37
CA GLU A 120 35.94 -33.69 -30.01
C GLU A 120 35.02 -34.81 -30.50
N LEU A 121 33.84 -34.95 -29.91
CA LEU A 121 32.80 -35.92 -30.30
C LEU A 121 32.14 -35.60 -31.65
N LEU A 122 32.18 -34.35 -32.08
CA LEU A 122 31.51 -33.84 -33.28
C LEU A 122 32.45 -33.69 -34.50
N ARG A 123 33.72 -34.12 -34.38
CA ARG A 123 34.70 -34.16 -35.48
C ARG A 123 34.90 -35.59 -35.97
#